data_AF-A0A9P3P0X7-F1
#
_entry.id   AF-A0A9P3P0X7-F1
#
_cell.length_a   1.000
_cell.length_b   1.000
_cell.length_c   1.000
_cell.angle_alpha   90.00
_cell.angle_beta   90.00
_cell.angle_gamma   90.00
#
_symmetry.space_group_name_H-M   'P 1'
#
loop_
_entity.id
_entity.type
_entity.pdbx_description
1 polymer ?
#
loop_
_entity_poly.entity_id
_entity_poly.type
_entity_poly.pdbx_seq_one_letter_code
_entity_poly.pdbx_strand_id
1 'polypeptide(L)'
;MGLPAVAGGVAVGEGRGDGAEEAAAVVGRGEQIREVLEGRVPYAVFAAPSWASRWGAAGEGRRVVLCGSFNPLHQGHTDLMAAALREVPGGVPCYEMAAWNADKGAIPVDEVERRVDQFTAHGHMVVVTRLPLFASKASLFHHSTFVIGYDTAVRLLDPKYYGNSHESMMGVLHGIARTGCDFLVAGRLVGSTFQSSDSLVVPEFLRVLFRVIPESSFRADISSTQIRAQHAAHAAAAAATDAAS
;
A
#
# COMPACT_ATOMS: atom_id res chain seq x y z
N MET A 1 -11.60 -18.43 14.40
CA MET A 1 -11.34 -19.21 13.18
C MET A 1 -10.18 -18.53 12.47
N GLY A 2 -8.97 -19.08 12.60
CA GLY A 2 -7.78 -18.53 11.96
C GLY A 2 -7.86 -18.72 10.45
N LEU A 3 -7.61 -17.66 9.69
CA LEU A 3 -7.46 -17.73 8.24
C LEU A 3 -6.16 -18.45 7.91
N PRO A 4 -6.12 -19.36 6.91
CA PRO A 4 -4.88 -19.97 6.49
C PRO A 4 -4.01 -18.90 5.82
N ALA A 5 -2.82 -18.66 6.36
CA ALA A 5 -1.78 -17.96 5.64
C ALA A 5 -1.30 -18.91 4.52
N VAL A 6 -1.50 -18.54 3.26
CA VAL A 6 -0.80 -19.21 2.17
C VAL A 6 0.63 -18.68 2.22
N ALA A 7 1.50 -19.38 2.96
CA ALA A 7 2.94 -19.16 2.89
C ALA A 7 3.38 -19.60 1.49
N GLY A 8 3.70 -18.65 0.63
CA GLY A 8 4.06 -18.89 -0.76
C GLY A 8 5.23 -18.02 -1.18
N GLY A 9 6.44 -18.42 -0.78
CA GLY A 9 7.71 -17.91 -1.31
C GLY A 9 8.85 -17.86 -0.28
N VAL A 10 9.49 -19.01 -0.01
CA VAL A 10 10.89 -19.38 -0.36
C VAL A 10 11.13 -20.80 0.19
N ALA A 11 11.39 -21.79 -0.67
CA ALA A 11 12.05 -23.03 -0.23
C ALA A 11 13.56 -22.83 -0.39
N VAL A 12 14.26 -22.62 0.73
CA VAL A 12 15.71 -22.79 0.78
C VAL A 12 15.94 -24.27 1.07
N GLY A 13 16.46 -24.99 0.08
CA GLY A 13 16.89 -26.37 0.28
C GLY A 13 18.18 -26.39 1.09
N GLU A 14 18.13 -26.95 2.30
CA GLU A 14 19.31 -27.51 2.96
C GLU A 14 19.12 -29.01 3.06
N GLY A 15 19.89 -29.75 2.28
CA GLY A 15 19.85 -31.21 2.26
C GLY A 15 20.47 -31.81 3.52
N ARG A 16 19.72 -32.71 4.16
CA ARG A 16 20.07 -34.13 4.38
C ARG A 16 19.09 -34.76 5.38
N GLY A 17 18.30 -35.73 4.91
CA GLY A 17 17.50 -36.63 5.74
C GLY A 17 16.32 -37.19 4.97
N ASP A 18 16.35 -38.49 4.66
CA ASP A 18 15.28 -39.22 3.97
C ASP A 18 13.94 -39.11 4.71
N GLY A 19 12.93 -38.64 3.99
CA GLY A 19 11.52 -38.62 4.40
C GLY A 19 10.70 -37.91 3.34
N ALA A 20 9.78 -38.61 2.69
CA ALA A 20 9.00 -38.12 1.56
C ALA A 20 8.19 -36.85 1.93
N GLU A 21 8.65 -35.70 1.48
CA GLU A 21 7.95 -34.42 1.56
C GLU A 21 7.12 -34.25 0.28
N GLU A 22 5.80 -34.12 0.45
CA GLU A 22 4.87 -33.84 -0.63
C GLU A 22 5.17 -32.44 -1.16
N ALA A 23 5.91 -32.35 -2.27
CA ALA A 23 6.35 -31.10 -2.85
C ALA A 23 5.14 -30.24 -3.25
N ALA A 24 4.77 -29.28 -2.40
CA ALA A 24 3.75 -28.29 -2.72
C ALA A 24 4.12 -27.59 -4.04
N ALA A 25 3.23 -27.67 -5.03
CA ALA A 25 3.45 -27.03 -6.32
C ALA A 25 3.68 -25.53 -6.11
N VAL A 26 4.81 -25.02 -6.58
CA VAL A 26 5.13 -23.59 -6.54
C VAL A 26 4.14 -22.87 -7.47
N VAL A 27 3.13 -22.23 -6.89
CA VAL A 27 2.18 -21.40 -7.65
C VAL A 27 2.95 -20.22 -8.23
N GLY A 28 2.92 -20.07 -9.56
CA GLY A 28 3.57 -18.96 -10.24
C GLY A 28 2.97 -17.61 -9.85
N ARG A 29 3.79 -16.56 -9.85
CA ARG A 29 3.40 -15.19 -9.46
C ARG A 29 2.09 -14.72 -10.12
N GLY A 30 1.95 -14.90 -11.43
CA GLY A 30 0.75 -14.52 -12.17
C GLY A 30 -0.51 -15.27 -11.71
N GLU A 31 -0.39 -16.53 -11.26
CA GLU A 31 -1.52 -17.27 -10.71
C GLU A 31 -1.90 -16.79 -9.31
N GLN A 32 -0.92 -16.47 -8.46
CA GLN A 32 -1.19 -15.85 -7.14
C GLN A 32 -1.94 -14.51 -7.30
N ILE A 33 -1.54 -13.69 -8.28
CA ILE A 33 -2.23 -12.44 -8.61
C ILE A 33 -3.65 -12.72 -9.12
N ARG A 34 -3.83 -13.72 -9.98
CA ARG A 34 -5.14 -14.13 -10.48
C ARG A 34 -6.06 -14.60 -9.35
N GLU A 35 -5.57 -15.41 -8.43
CA GLU A 35 -6.30 -15.84 -7.24
C GLU A 35 -6.77 -14.66 -6.39
N VAL A 36 -5.88 -13.68 -6.17
CA VAL A 36 -6.26 -12.43 -5.51
C VAL A 36 -7.36 -11.77 -6.31
N LEU A 37 -7.17 -11.51 -7.60
CA LEU A 37 -8.13 -10.82 -8.49
C LEU A 37 -9.46 -11.57 -8.66
N GLU A 38 -9.53 -12.87 -8.48
CA GLU A 38 -10.78 -13.63 -8.52
C GLU A 38 -11.46 -13.69 -7.13
N GLY A 39 -10.79 -13.18 -6.09
CA GLY A 39 -11.28 -13.25 -4.71
C GLY A 39 -11.18 -14.64 -4.11
N ARG A 40 -10.41 -15.56 -4.72
CA ARG A 40 -10.11 -16.89 -4.19
C ARG A 40 -9.26 -16.80 -2.92
N VAL A 41 -8.35 -15.83 -2.87
CA VAL A 41 -7.55 -15.49 -1.68
C VAL A 41 -7.67 -13.99 -1.37
N PRO A 42 -7.59 -13.58 -0.09
CA PRO A 42 -7.78 -12.18 0.29
C PRO A 42 -6.62 -11.26 -0.12
N TYR A 43 -5.41 -11.81 -0.23
CA TYR A 43 -4.19 -11.10 -0.60
C TYR A 43 -3.09 -12.07 -1.04
N ALA A 44 -2.07 -11.54 -1.71
CA ALA A 44 -0.79 -12.20 -1.98
C ALA A 44 0.36 -11.29 -1.55
N VAL A 45 1.47 -11.88 -1.08
CA VAL A 45 2.64 -11.13 -0.60
C VAL A 45 3.81 -11.40 -1.54
N PHE A 46 4.45 -10.33 -1.98
CA PHE A 46 5.65 -10.40 -2.81
C PHE A 46 6.76 -9.63 -2.12
N ALA A 47 7.86 -10.33 -1.83
CA ALA A 47 8.99 -9.76 -1.12
C ALA A 47 10.29 -10.20 -1.77
N ALA A 48 11.33 -9.38 -1.65
CA ALA A 48 12.69 -9.87 -1.82
C ALA A 48 13.01 -10.93 -0.76
N PRO A 49 13.90 -11.91 -1.02
CA PRO A 49 14.23 -12.99 -0.08
C PRO A 49 14.62 -12.50 1.33
N SER A 50 15.25 -11.32 1.42
CA SER A 50 15.64 -10.67 2.69
C SER A 50 14.46 -10.26 3.60
N TRP A 51 13.24 -10.20 3.05
CA TRP A 51 12.02 -9.78 3.77
C TRP A 51 10.99 -10.90 3.97
N ALA A 52 11.11 -12.02 3.25
CA ALA A 52 10.12 -13.09 3.29
C ALA A 52 9.94 -13.69 4.69
N SER A 53 11.02 -13.76 5.49
CA SER A 53 10.99 -14.29 6.86
C SER A 53 10.36 -13.36 7.90
N ARG A 54 10.08 -12.10 7.55
CA ARG A 54 9.50 -11.10 8.46
C ARG A 54 7.97 -11.13 8.43
N TRP A 55 7.38 -11.32 7.24
CA TRP A 55 5.93 -11.37 7.12
C TRP A 55 5.31 -12.56 7.88
N GLY A 56 4.52 -12.26 8.92
CA GLY A 56 3.76 -13.27 9.67
C GLY A 56 4.51 -13.87 10.86
N ALA A 57 5.75 -13.43 11.15
CA ALA A 57 6.42 -13.80 12.39
C ALA A 57 5.65 -13.22 13.60
N ALA A 58 5.35 -14.08 14.57
CA ALA A 58 4.72 -13.66 15.82
C ALA A 58 5.65 -12.70 16.57
N GLY A 59 5.15 -11.52 16.96
CA GLY A 59 5.91 -10.53 17.72
C GLY A 59 6.47 -9.34 16.93
N GLU A 60 6.16 -9.20 15.64
CA GLU A 60 6.55 -8.00 14.90
C GLU A 60 5.76 -6.76 15.34
N GLY A 61 6.47 -5.64 15.43
CA GLY A 61 5.91 -4.33 15.79
C GLY A 61 4.80 -3.87 14.84
N ARG A 62 4.21 -2.71 15.18
CA ARG A 62 3.12 -2.10 14.42
C ARG A 62 3.48 -1.96 12.93
N ARG A 63 2.67 -2.51 12.02
CA ARG A 63 2.93 -2.34 10.57
C ARG A 63 2.66 -0.89 10.17
N VAL A 64 3.52 -0.34 9.34
CA VAL A 64 3.36 0.96 8.70
C VAL A 64 3.03 0.71 7.23
N VAL A 65 1.74 0.84 6.91
CA VAL A 65 1.15 0.41 5.64
C VAL A 65 0.99 1.61 4.73
N LEU A 66 1.80 1.72 3.68
CA LEU A 66 1.64 2.72 2.63
C LEU A 66 0.84 2.12 1.46
N CYS A 67 -0.41 2.57 1.32
CA CYS A 67 -1.29 2.14 0.24
C CYS A 67 -1.09 3.01 -1.00
N GLY A 68 -0.93 2.39 -2.18
CA GLY A 68 -0.72 3.13 -3.42
C GLY A 68 -0.98 2.32 -4.69
N SER A 69 -1.18 3.02 -5.80
CA SER A 69 -1.25 2.38 -7.12
C SER A 69 0.14 2.07 -7.69
N PHE A 70 1.18 2.76 -7.19
CA PHE A 70 2.59 2.58 -7.52
C PHE A 70 2.88 2.43 -9.02
N ASN A 71 2.32 3.36 -9.79
CA ASN A 71 2.43 3.34 -11.24
C ASN A 71 3.08 4.62 -11.80
N PRO A 72 4.41 4.82 -11.64
CA PRO A 72 5.37 3.91 -10.99
C PRO A 72 5.61 4.22 -9.49
N LEU A 73 6.28 3.29 -8.81
CA LEU A 73 6.99 3.55 -7.56
C LEU A 73 8.08 4.61 -7.81
N HIS A 74 8.31 5.50 -6.84
CA HIS A 74 9.25 6.61 -6.99
C HIS A 74 9.72 7.11 -5.63
N GLN A 75 10.73 8.00 -5.64
CA GLN A 75 11.38 8.52 -4.43
C GLN A 75 10.39 9.11 -3.40
N GLY A 76 9.37 9.86 -3.85
CA GLY A 76 8.34 10.37 -2.95
C GLY A 76 7.61 9.28 -2.12
N HIS A 77 7.45 8.05 -2.64
CA HIS A 77 6.86 6.95 -1.87
C HIS A 77 7.84 6.39 -0.83
N THR A 78 9.11 6.20 -1.21
CA THR A 78 10.14 5.66 -0.32
C THR A 78 10.50 6.64 0.79
N ASP A 79 10.56 7.94 0.48
CA ASP A 79 10.76 9.01 1.46
C ASP A 79 9.58 9.11 2.42
N LEU A 80 8.35 8.95 1.91
CA LEU A 80 7.14 8.94 2.73
C LEU A 80 7.15 7.77 3.71
N MET A 81 7.48 6.56 3.23
CA MET A 81 7.64 5.40 4.09
C MET A 81 8.72 5.64 5.16
N ALA A 82 9.87 6.19 4.78
CA ALA A 82 10.96 6.48 5.71
C ALA A 82 10.56 7.52 6.77
N ALA A 83 9.83 8.56 6.39
CA ALA A 83 9.27 9.54 7.31
C ALA A 83 8.24 8.91 8.26
N ALA A 84 7.35 8.09 7.73
CA ALA A 84 6.35 7.39 8.54
C ALA A 84 6.97 6.46 9.58
N LEU A 85 8.04 5.74 9.24
CA LEU A 85 8.77 4.88 10.17
C LEU A 85 9.44 5.66 11.30
N ARG A 86 9.85 6.92 11.08
CA ARG A 86 10.36 7.78 12.16
C ARG A 86 9.27 8.14 13.18
N GLU A 87 8.03 8.31 12.72
CA GLU A 87 6.86 8.62 13.56
C GLU A 87 6.26 7.36 14.23
N VAL A 88 6.71 6.16 13.85
CA VAL A 88 6.26 4.88 14.40
C VAL A 88 7.48 4.04 14.80
N PRO A 89 8.08 4.30 15.98
CA PRO A 89 9.23 3.56 16.46
C PRO A 89 8.96 2.04 16.53
N GLY A 90 9.89 1.24 16.01
CA GLY A 90 9.72 -0.21 15.89
C GLY A 90 8.70 -0.63 14.82
N GLY A 91 8.24 0.31 14.00
CA GLY A 91 7.31 0.04 12.91
C GLY A 91 7.93 -0.81 11.80
N VAL A 92 7.12 -1.69 11.21
CA VAL A 92 7.54 -2.56 10.10
C VAL A 92 6.96 -2.04 8.78
N PRO A 93 7.78 -1.67 7.78
CA PRO A 93 7.28 -1.13 6.52
C PRO A 93 6.50 -2.19 5.74
N CYS A 94 5.36 -1.78 5.20
CA CYS A 94 4.51 -2.60 4.35
C CYS A 94 3.96 -1.72 3.22
N TYR A 95 4.29 -2.03 1.97
CA TYR A 95 3.57 -1.43 0.85
C TYR A 95 2.32 -2.25 0.56
N GLU A 96 1.23 -1.59 0.19
CA GLU A 96 0.00 -2.27 -0.18
C GLU A 96 -0.53 -1.71 -1.50
N MET A 97 -0.82 -2.61 -2.43
CA MET A 97 -1.39 -2.28 -3.74
C MET A 97 -2.72 -2.98 -3.93
N ALA A 98 -3.79 -2.20 -4.02
CA ALA A 98 -5.09 -2.71 -4.44
C ALA A 98 -5.07 -3.00 -5.95
N ALA A 99 -5.15 -4.27 -6.33
CA ALA A 99 -5.27 -4.73 -7.71
C ALA A 99 -6.67 -4.50 -8.31
N TRP A 100 -7.58 -3.91 -7.53
CA TRP A 100 -8.92 -3.54 -7.95
C TRP A 100 -9.19 -2.06 -7.67
N ASN A 101 -9.53 -1.31 -8.71
CA ASN A 101 -9.97 0.08 -8.59
C ASN A 101 -11.48 0.12 -8.48
N ALA A 102 -12.01 0.94 -7.55
CA ALA A 102 -13.45 1.11 -7.39
C ALA A 102 -14.14 1.58 -8.69
N ASP A 103 -13.49 2.49 -9.45
CA ASP A 103 -14.06 3.09 -10.66
C ASP A 103 -13.73 2.33 -11.95
N LYS A 104 -12.58 1.63 -11.99
CA LYS A 104 -12.01 1.04 -13.22
C LYS A 104 -11.99 -0.50 -13.24
N GLY A 105 -12.35 -1.14 -12.13
CA GLY A 105 -12.30 -2.60 -11.99
C GLY A 105 -10.88 -3.16 -11.81
N ALA A 106 -10.71 -4.43 -12.19
CA ALA A 106 -9.45 -5.16 -12.06
C ALA A 106 -8.32 -4.52 -12.89
N ILE A 107 -7.14 -4.45 -12.29
CA ILE A 107 -5.90 -4.20 -13.03
C ILE A 107 -5.50 -5.50 -13.75
N PRO A 108 -5.11 -5.45 -15.04
CA PRO A 108 -4.58 -6.61 -15.75
C PRO A 108 -3.43 -7.28 -14.99
N VAL A 109 -3.36 -8.61 -15.03
CA VAL A 109 -2.38 -9.41 -14.26
C VAL A 109 -0.94 -8.99 -14.57
N ASP A 110 -0.62 -8.81 -15.85
CA ASP A 110 0.69 -8.36 -16.34
C ASP A 110 1.07 -6.96 -15.82
N GLU A 111 0.10 -6.06 -15.73
CA GLU A 111 0.33 -4.73 -15.15
C GLU A 111 0.50 -4.79 -13.61
N VAL A 112 -0.18 -5.71 -12.92
CA VAL A 112 0.07 -5.97 -11.50
C VAL A 112 1.47 -6.54 -11.29
N GLU A 113 1.89 -7.52 -12.11
CA GLU A 113 3.23 -8.11 -12.07
C GLU A 113 4.31 -7.04 -12.27
N ARG A 114 4.18 -6.20 -13.30
CA ARG A 114 5.12 -5.10 -13.57
C ARG A 114 5.23 -4.11 -12.40
N ARG A 115 4.14 -3.91 -11.65
CA ARG A 115 4.17 -3.05 -10.44
C ARG A 115 4.81 -3.74 -9.26
N VAL A 116 4.53 -5.02 -9.06
CA VAL A 116 5.18 -5.85 -8.04
C VAL A 116 6.69 -5.92 -8.24
N ASP A 117 7.15 -6.04 -9.49
CA ASP A 117 8.57 -6.15 -9.83
C ASP A 117 9.40 -4.98 -9.29
N GLN A 118 8.84 -3.76 -9.35
CA GLN A 118 9.49 -2.56 -8.83
C GLN A 118 9.82 -2.70 -7.33
N PHE A 119 8.95 -3.33 -6.54
CA PHE A 119 9.21 -3.55 -5.11
C PHE A 119 10.30 -4.57 -4.88
N THR A 120 10.19 -5.73 -5.54
CA THR A 120 11.16 -6.82 -5.33
C THR A 120 12.56 -6.42 -5.82
N ALA A 121 12.66 -5.64 -6.91
CA ALA A 121 13.92 -5.11 -7.42
C ALA A 121 14.58 -4.10 -6.48
N HIS A 122 13.79 -3.37 -5.70
CA HIS A 122 14.28 -2.40 -4.70
C HIS A 122 14.36 -2.97 -3.27
N GLY A 123 14.26 -4.29 -3.11
CA GLY A 123 14.39 -4.94 -1.81
C GLY A 123 13.23 -4.65 -0.84
N HIS A 124 12.06 -4.33 -1.38
CA HIS A 124 10.85 -4.06 -0.60
C HIS A 124 9.87 -5.24 -0.63
N MET A 125 8.91 -5.19 0.28
CA MET A 125 7.75 -6.07 0.32
C MET A 125 6.49 -5.30 -0.10
N VAL A 126 5.65 -5.94 -0.91
CA VAL A 126 4.32 -5.43 -1.27
C VAL A 126 3.26 -6.50 -1.06
N VAL A 127 2.15 -6.08 -0.46
CA VAL A 127 0.94 -6.89 -0.32
C VAL A 127 -0.04 -6.47 -1.40
N VAL A 128 -0.45 -7.41 -2.24
CA VAL A 128 -1.45 -7.18 -3.28
C VAL A 128 -2.82 -7.61 -2.75
N THR A 129 -3.80 -6.72 -2.79
CA THR A 129 -5.16 -6.99 -2.28
C THR A 129 -6.24 -6.63 -3.30
N ARG A 130 -7.49 -6.99 -3.01
CA ARG A 130 -8.71 -6.48 -3.71
C ARG A 130 -9.46 -5.43 -2.90
N LEU A 131 -8.83 -4.79 -1.91
CA LEU A 131 -9.55 -4.00 -0.89
C LEU A 131 -9.46 -2.49 -1.22
N PRO A 132 -10.46 -1.86 -1.86
CA PRO A 132 -10.38 -0.43 -2.18
C PRO A 132 -10.58 0.48 -0.97
N LEU A 133 -11.24 -0.01 0.09
CA LEU A 133 -11.64 0.79 1.24
C LEU A 133 -10.77 0.51 2.46
N PHE A 134 -10.40 1.56 3.21
CA PHE A 134 -9.63 1.43 4.44
C PHE A 134 -10.34 0.63 5.52
N ALA A 135 -11.67 0.62 5.57
CA ALA A 135 -12.43 -0.24 6.47
C ALA A 135 -12.11 -1.72 6.23
N SER A 136 -12.09 -2.15 4.97
CA SER A 136 -11.76 -3.52 4.60
C SER A 136 -10.27 -3.81 4.79
N LYS A 137 -9.39 -2.84 4.49
CA LYS A 137 -7.95 -2.97 4.77
C LYS A 137 -7.69 -3.12 6.27
N ALA A 138 -8.40 -2.38 7.12
CA ALA A 138 -8.24 -2.45 8.57
C ALA A 138 -8.57 -3.84 9.14
N SER A 139 -9.52 -4.56 8.53
CA SER A 139 -9.81 -5.97 8.86
C SER A 139 -8.72 -6.95 8.41
N LEU A 140 -7.85 -6.56 7.48
CA LEU A 140 -6.73 -7.37 7.03
C LEU A 140 -5.44 -7.02 7.80
N PHE A 141 -5.17 -5.73 7.97
CA PHE A 141 -3.97 -5.18 8.58
C PHE A 141 -4.24 -4.75 10.04
N HIS A 142 -4.66 -5.68 10.89
CA HIS A 142 -4.89 -5.38 12.32
C HIS A 142 -3.67 -4.71 12.98
N HIS A 143 -3.93 -3.81 13.93
CA HIS A 143 -2.90 -3.11 14.69
C HIS A 143 -1.85 -2.36 13.83
N SER A 144 -2.27 -1.73 12.72
CA SER A 144 -1.37 -1.07 11.77
C SER A 144 -1.60 0.44 11.66
N THR A 145 -0.55 1.19 11.32
CA THR A 145 -0.66 2.59 10.89
C THR A 145 -0.77 2.67 9.38
N PHE A 146 -1.85 3.21 8.85
CA PHE A 146 -1.99 3.51 7.43
C PHE A 146 -1.40 4.87 7.11
N VAL A 147 -0.44 4.91 6.20
CA VAL A 147 0.16 6.16 5.70
C VAL A 147 -0.65 6.64 4.51
N ILE A 148 -1.20 7.86 4.61
CA ILE A 148 -2.08 8.44 3.60
C ILE A 148 -1.69 9.89 3.29
N GLY A 149 -1.96 10.35 2.08
CA GLY A 149 -1.86 11.77 1.73
C GLY A 149 -3.05 12.59 2.23
N TYR A 150 -2.85 13.91 2.32
CA TYR A 150 -3.85 14.89 2.74
C TYR A 150 -5.21 14.72 2.02
N ASP A 151 -5.23 14.58 0.69
CA ASP A 151 -6.48 14.43 -0.06
C ASP A 151 -7.26 13.17 0.32
N THR A 152 -6.55 12.10 0.67
CA THR A 152 -7.20 10.86 1.14
C THR A 152 -7.77 11.05 2.54
N ALA A 153 -7.08 11.78 3.42
CA ALA A 153 -7.61 12.13 4.73
C ALA A 153 -8.88 12.99 4.62
N VAL A 154 -8.90 14.00 3.75
CA VAL A 154 -10.10 14.80 3.47
C VAL A 154 -11.26 13.92 3.02
N ARG A 155 -11.02 12.95 2.11
CA ARG A 155 -12.08 12.03 1.65
C ARG A 155 -12.59 11.11 2.75
N LEU A 156 -11.72 10.63 3.64
CA LEU A 156 -12.12 9.81 4.78
C LEU A 156 -13.02 10.57 5.78
N LEU A 157 -12.91 11.89 5.83
CA LEU A 157 -13.65 12.77 6.73
C LEU A 157 -14.84 13.47 6.04
N ASP A 158 -15.16 13.10 4.80
CA ASP A 158 -16.23 13.71 4.02
C ASP A 158 -17.45 12.77 3.93
N PRO A 159 -18.60 13.13 4.54
CA PRO A 159 -19.82 12.32 4.53
C PRO A 159 -20.32 11.93 3.13
N LYS A 160 -19.93 12.65 2.07
CA LYS A 160 -20.33 12.31 0.71
C LYS A 160 -19.91 10.89 0.30
N TYR A 161 -18.82 10.37 0.87
CA TYR A 161 -18.36 8.99 0.62
C TYR A 161 -19.10 7.93 1.45
N TYR A 162 -20.04 8.36 2.29
CA TYR A 162 -20.79 7.51 3.23
C TYR A 162 -22.30 7.68 3.04
N GLY A 163 -22.74 7.87 1.79
CA GLY A 163 -24.14 8.10 1.46
C GLY A 163 -24.67 9.44 2.01
N ASN A 164 -23.81 10.45 2.12
CA ASN A 164 -24.08 11.73 2.76
C ASN A 164 -24.48 11.61 4.25
N SER A 165 -24.12 10.52 4.93
CA SER A 165 -24.41 10.29 6.34
C SER A 165 -23.17 10.47 7.21
N HIS A 166 -23.22 11.46 8.11
CA HIS A 166 -22.18 11.65 9.12
C HIS A 166 -22.12 10.46 10.10
N GLU A 167 -23.26 9.88 10.46
CA GLU A 167 -23.34 8.70 11.32
C GLU A 167 -22.67 7.47 10.69
N SER A 168 -22.88 7.25 9.38
CA SER A 168 -22.23 6.14 8.66
C SER A 168 -20.72 6.33 8.58
N MET A 169 -20.25 7.55 8.28
CA MET A 169 -18.82 7.89 8.30
C MET A 169 -18.19 7.59 9.65
N MET A 170 -18.85 8.05 10.70
CA MET A 170 -18.49 7.85 12.08
C MET A 170 -18.40 6.37 12.48
N GLY A 171 -19.42 5.58 12.11
CA GLY A 171 -19.44 4.14 12.34
C GLY A 171 -18.27 3.42 11.67
N VAL A 172 -17.93 3.81 10.44
CA VAL A 172 -16.79 3.25 9.72
C VAL A 172 -15.45 3.60 10.39
N LEU A 173 -15.23 4.87 10.75
CA LEU A 173 -13.99 5.31 11.39
C LEU A 173 -13.80 4.68 12.78
N HIS A 174 -14.88 4.56 13.55
CA HIS A 174 -14.85 3.78 14.81
C HIS A 174 -14.56 2.29 14.56
N GLY A 175 -15.13 1.69 13.51
CA GLY A 175 -14.82 0.32 13.12
C GLY A 175 -13.33 0.12 12.86
N ILE A 176 -12.71 1.05 12.11
CA ILE A 176 -11.26 1.05 11.85
C ILE A 176 -10.48 1.18 13.17
N ALA A 177 -10.83 2.13 14.03
CA ALA A 177 -10.16 2.32 15.32
C ALA A 177 -10.18 1.04 16.19
N ARG A 178 -11.29 0.30 16.19
CA ARG A 178 -11.45 -0.94 16.98
C ARG A 178 -10.56 -2.09 16.51
N THR A 179 -10.05 -2.06 15.28
CA THR A 179 -9.03 -3.01 14.79
C THR A 179 -7.62 -2.67 15.28
N GLY A 180 -7.47 -1.59 16.06
CA GLY A 180 -6.18 -1.05 16.49
C GLY A 180 -5.45 -0.28 15.39
N CYS A 181 -6.13 0.05 14.29
CA CYS A 181 -5.56 0.83 13.20
C CYS A 181 -5.64 2.34 13.48
N ASP A 182 -4.67 3.08 12.95
CA ASP A 182 -4.65 4.55 12.91
C ASP A 182 -4.14 5.03 11.54
N PHE A 183 -4.22 6.33 11.31
CA PHE A 183 -3.75 7.00 10.10
C PHE A 183 -2.60 7.93 10.45
N LEU A 184 -1.59 7.95 9.57
CA LEU A 184 -0.53 8.93 9.57
C LEU A 184 -0.59 9.72 8.26
N VAL A 185 -0.91 11.00 8.38
CA VAL A 185 -1.25 11.87 7.25
C VAL A 185 -0.03 12.67 6.81
N ALA A 186 0.38 12.48 5.57
CA ALA A 186 1.36 13.32 4.91
C ALA A 186 0.68 14.56 4.31
N GLY A 187 1.19 15.74 4.65
CA GLY A 187 0.79 16.98 4.02
C GLY A 187 1.19 17.04 2.54
N ARG A 188 0.63 18.01 1.82
CA ARG A 188 0.98 18.27 0.42
C ARG A 188 1.20 19.76 0.17
N LEU A 189 2.08 20.10 -0.76
CA LEU A 189 2.24 21.48 -1.22
C LEU A 189 1.21 21.78 -2.32
N VAL A 190 0.46 22.87 -2.18
CA VAL A 190 -0.42 23.40 -3.23
C VAL A 190 0.03 24.82 -3.54
N GLY A 191 0.67 25.02 -4.70
CA GLY A 191 1.34 26.28 -5.01
C GLY A 191 2.49 26.53 -4.03
N SER A 192 2.38 27.56 -3.19
CA SER A 192 3.33 27.89 -2.13
C SER A 192 2.84 27.55 -0.71
N THR A 193 1.63 26.99 -0.57
CA THR A 193 1.02 26.70 0.75
C THR A 193 1.09 25.22 1.05
N PHE A 194 1.72 24.85 2.17
CA PHE A 194 1.72 23.49 2.68
C PHE A 194 0.38 23.21 3.37
N GLN A 195 -0.36 22.24 2.84
CA GLN A 195 -1.58 21.73 3.46
C GLN A 195 -1.17 20.66 4.47
N SER A 196 -1.12 21.04 5.75
CA SER A 196 -0.88 20.15 6.89
C SER A 196 -2.21 19.64 7.47
N SER A 197 -2.14 18.81 8.50
CA SER A 197 -3.31 18.42 9.29
C SER A 197 -4.03 19.55 10.01
N ASP A 198 -3.40 20.71 10.19
CA ASP A 198 -4.01 21.82 10.92
C ASP A 198 -5.22 22.39 10.17
N SER A 199 -5.31 22.10 8.86
CA SER A 199 -6.50 22.37 8.04
C SER A 199 -7.49 21.20 7.98
N LEU A 200 -7.17 20.01 8.51
CA LEU A 200 -8.14 18.92 8.64
C LEU A 200 -9.11 19.21 9.78
N VAL A 201 -10.37 19.40 9.44
CA VAL A 201 -11.46 19.48 10.42
C VAL A 201 -11.78 18.06 10.90
N VAL A 202 -11.00 17.58 11.87
CA VAL A 202 -11.20 16.27 12.51
C VAL A 202 -12.04 16.46 13.78
N PRO A 203 -13.18 15.74 13.93
CA PRO A 203 -13.90 15.71 15.20
C PRO A 203 -12.98 15.30 16.35
N GLU A 204 -13.12 15.94 17.52
CA GLU A 204 -12.17 15.80 18.64
C GLU A 204 -11.85 14.35 19.01
N PHE A 205 -12.87 13.50 19.11
CA PHE A 205 -12.72 12.09 19.46
C PHE A 205 -12.07 11.24 18.35
N LEU A 206 -11.97 11.73 17.11
CA LEU A 206 -11.21 11.07 16.02
C LEU A 206 -9.79 11.60 15.89
N ARG A 207 -9.39 12.66 16.61
CA ARG A 207 -8.01 13.20 16.50
C ARG A 207 -6.96 12.15 16.81
N VAL A 208 -7.23 11.26 17.77
CA VAL A 208 -6.34 10.14 18.11
C VAL A 208 -6.16 9.14 16.96
N LEU A 209 -7.10 9.09 16.03
CA LEU A 209 -7.06 8.21 14.87
C LEU A 209 -6.20 8.79 13.74
N PHE A 210 -5.95 10.11 13.72
CA PHE A 210 -5.21 10.80 12.66
C PHE A 210 -4.01 11.53 13.24
N ARG A 211 -2.83 10.91 13.11
CA ARG A 211 -1.54 11.54 13.36
C ARG A 211 -0.99 12.13 12.06
N VAL A 212 0.06 12.93 12.17
CA VAL A 212 0.50 13.81 11.08
C VAL A 212 2.00 13.66 10.93
N ILE A 213 2.47 13.56 9.69
CA ILE A 213 3.88 13.67 9.38
C ILE A 213 4.24 15.17 9.32
N PRO A 214 5.12 15.68 10.19
CA PRO A 214 5.55 17.07 10.14
C PRO A 214 6.15 17.42 8.77
N GLU A 215 5.96 18.66 8.32
CA GLU A 215 6.58 19.16 7.07
C GLU A 215 8.11 19.01 7.08
N SER A 216 8.73 19.22 8.25
CA SER A 216 10.16 19.01 8.46
C SER A 216 10.60 17.56 8.29
N SER A 217 9.70 16.60 8.46
CA SER A 217 9.96 15.16 8.29
C SER A 217 9.74 14.69 6.86
N PHE A 218 8.83 15.31 6.12
CA PHE A 218 8.50 14.93 4.75
C PHE A 218 7.90 16.06 3.92
N ARG A 219 8.46 16.24 2.72
CA ARG A 219 7.92 17.04 1.64
C ARG A 219 8.22 16.33 0.33
N ALA A 220 7.21 16.11 -0.50
CA ALA A 220 7.41 15.55 -1.84
C ALA A 220 6.77 16.45 -2.91
N ASP A 221 7.59 16.83 -3.89
CA ASP A 221 7.19 17.61 -5.06
C ASP A 221 6.99 16.73 -6.32
N ILE A 222 7.01 15.40 -6.16
CA ILE A 222 6.99 14.40 -7.25
C ILE A 222 5.72 13.55 -7.18
N SER A 223 5.03 13.37 -8.32
CA SER A 223 3.90 12.44 -8.46
C SER A 223 4.09 11.45 -9.62
N SER A 224 3.57 10.23 -9.47
CA SER A 224 3.56 9.23 -10.56
C SER A 224 2.90 9.75 -11.85
N THR A 225 1.90 10.64 -11.75
CA THR A 225 1.24 11.23 -12.92
C THR A 225 2.19 12.12 -13.72
N GLN A 226 2.98 12.96 -13.05
CA GLN A 226 4.00 13.77 -13.71
C GLN A 226 5.07 12.90 -14.38
N ILE A 227 5.53 11.84 -13.70
CA ILE A 227 6.51 10.90 -14.27
C ILE A 227 5.98 10.23 -15.54
N ARG A 228 4.72 9.75 -15.53
CA ARG A 228 4.10 9.15 -16.73
C ARG A 228 4.00 10.15 -17.88
N ALA A 229 3.66 11.41 -17.59
CA ALA A 229 3.59 12.46 -18.60
C ALA A 229 4.97 12.77 -19.22
N GLN A 230 6.02 12.84 -18.40
CA GLN A 230 7.40 13.03 -18.85
C GLN A 230 7.87 11.85 -19.73
N HIS A 231 7.62 10.61 -19.30
CA HIS A 231 7.99 9.42 -20.07
C HIS A 231 7.27 9.38 -21.43
N ALA A 232 5.97 9.70 -21.45
CA ALA A 232 5.20 9.75 -22.69
C ALA A 232 5.74 10.84 -23.65
N ALA A 233 6.09 12.02 -23.12
CA ALA A 233 6.67 13.09 -23.91
C ALA A 233 8.04 12.71 -24.50
N HIS A 234 8.91 12.07 -23.71
CA HIS A 234 10.21 11.60 -24.19
C HIS A 234 10.08 10.51 -25.26
N ALA A 235 9.18 9.55 -25.08
CA ALA A 235 8.93 8.50 -26.07
C ALA A 235 8.41 9.08 -27.39
N ALA A 236 7.50 10.05 -27.33
CA ALA A 236 6.99 10.74 -28.51
C ALA A 236 8.10 11.51 -29.25
N ALA A 237 8.99 12.19 -28.52
CA ALA A 237 10.12 12.90 -29.10
C ALA A 237 11.13 11.95 -29.78
N ALA A 238 11.42 10.80 -29.17
CA ALA A 238 12.31 9.79 -29.76
C ALA A 238 11.72 9.22 -31.06
N ALA A 239 10.43 8.83 -31.05
CA ALA A 239 9.75 8.32 -32.24
C ALA A 239 9.67 9.35 -33.38
N ALA A 240 9.51 10.63 -33.07
CA ALA A 240 9.53 11.69 -34.08
C ALA A 240 10.93 11.91 -34.68
N THR A 241 11.99 11.65 -33.92
CA THR A 241 13.38 11.74 -34.40
C THR A 241 13.72 10.58 -35.34
N ASP A 242 13.29 9.36 -34.99
CA ASP A 242 13.48 8.16 -35.82
C ASP A 242 12.68 8.21 -37.13
N ALA A 243 11.48 8.82 -37.11
CA ALA A 243 10.66 8.98 -38.32
C ALA A 243 11.17 10.09 -39.27
N ALA A 244 12.04 10.97 -38.78
CA ALA A 244 12.67 12.05 -39.56
C ALA A 244 14.06 11.69 -40.09
N SER A 245 14.55 10.47 -39.78
CA SER A 245 15.83 9.91 -40.22
C SER A 245 15.62 8.87 -41.32
#